data_AF-A0A3D1T4T0-F1
#
_entry.id   AF-A0A3D1T4T0-F1
#
_cell.length_a   1.000
_cell.length_b   1.000
_cell.length_c   1.000
_cell.angle_alpha   90.00
_cell.angle_beta   90.00
_cell.angle_gamma   90.00
#
_symmetry.space_group_name_H-M   'P 1'
#
loop_
_entity.id
_entity.type
_entity.pdbx_description
1 polymer ?
#
loop_
_entity_poly.entity_id
_entity_poly.type
_entity_poly.pdbx_seq_one_letter_code
_entity_poly.pdbx_strand_id
1 'polypeptide(L)'
;ALIFFLLLGKLTAVIFTIQQLAGRANVNPVYLNTIFRVLGVAYLAGFASQICRDAGQGSIATRIDMAAKVLIMFMAIPILSAIIETVLRLL
;
A
#
# COMPACT_ATOMS: atom_id res chain seq x y z
N ALA A 1 -18.29 8.85 7.52
CA ALA A 1 -18.69 7.62 6.81
C ALA A 1 -19.07 7.86 5.34
N LEU A 2 -19.99 8.79 5.04
CA LEU A 2 -20.49 9.02 3.66
C LEU A 2 -19.39 9.35 2.63
N ILE A 3 -18.45 10.24 3.00
CA ILE A 3 -17.33 10.66 2.14
C ILE A 3 -16.43 9.48 1.76
N PHE A 4 -16.18 8.55 2.71
CA PHE A 4 -15.34 7.38 2.48
C PHE A 4 -15.99 6.39 1.49
N PHE A 5 -17.30 6.16 1.64
CA PHE A 5 -18.07 5.30 0.71
C PHE A 5 -18.11 5.88 -0.71
N LEU A 6 -18.20 7.20 -0.84
CA LEU A 6 -18.20 7.87 -2.14
C LEU A 6 -16.82 7.82 -2.83
N LEU A 7 -15.74 7.82 -2.04
CA LEU A 7 -14.37 7.70 -2.54
C LEU A 7 -14.00 6.26 -2.93
N LEU A 8 -14.59 5.24 -2.28
CA LEU A 8 -14.34 3.83 -2.60
C LEU A 8 -14.61 3.51 -4.08
N GLY A 9 -15.72 3.99 -4.64
CA GLY A 9 -16.02 3.78 -6.06
C GLY A 9 -14.93 4.33 -6.99
N LYS A 10 -14.43 5.55 -6.71
CA LYS A 10 -13.34 6.16 -7.49
C LYS A 10 -12.02 5.41 -7.33
N LEU A 11 -11.71 4.96 -6.11
CA LEU A 11 -10.52 4.16 -5.83
C LEU A 11 -10.52 2.85 -6.65
N THR A 12 -11.68 2.21 -6.75
CA THR A 12 -11.83 0.95 -7.50
C THR A 12 -11.55 1.15 -8.99
N ALA A 13 -12.04 2.26 -9.58
CA ALA A 13 -11.77 2.60 -10.98
C ALA A 13 -10.27 2.84 -11.25
N VAL A 14 -9.56 3.49 -10.31
CA VAL A 14 -8.12 3.70 -10.40
C VAL A 14 -7.36 2.37 -10.34
N ILE A 15 -7.70 1.50 -9.39
CA ILE A 15 -7.08 0.17 -9.25
C ILE A 15 -7.25 -0.65 -10.54
N PHE A 16 -8.46 -0.66 -11.11
CA PHE A 16 -8.75 -1.38 -12.34
C PHE A 16 -7.95 -0.84 -13.54
N THR A 17 -7.82 0.49 -13.65
CA THR A 17 -7.02 1.13 -14.70
C THR A 17 -5.54 0.74 -14.59
N ILE A 18 -4.99 0.74 -13.37
CA ILE A 18 -3.61 0.31 -13.10
C ILE A 18 -3.42 -1.17 -13.46
N GLN A 19 -4.38 -2.03 -13.11
CA GLN A 19 -4.33 -3.46 -13.46
C GLN A 19 -4.35 -3.68 -14.98
N GLN A 20 -5.18 -2.95 -15.73
CA GLN A 20 -5.19 -3.03 -17.18
C GLN A 20 -3.86 -2.59 -17.80
N LEU A 21 -3.28 -1.48 -17.31
CA LEU A 21 -2.01 -0.97 -17.79
C LEU A 21 -0.87 -1.96 -17.52
N ALA A 22 -0.84 -2.52 -16.31
CA ALA A 22 0.12 -3.54 -15.90
C ALA A 22 0.03 -4.81 -16.75
N GLY A 23 -1.19 -5.26 -17.07
CA GLY A 23 -1.42 -6.38 -17.97
C GLY A 23 -0.88 -6.13 -19.38
N ARG A 24 -1.09 -4.93 -19.92
CA ARG A 24 -0.55 -4.53 -21.24
C ARG A 24 0.97 -4.43 -21.26
N ALA A 25 1.57 -3.97 -20.16
CA ALA A 25 3.02 -3.84 -20.01
C ALA A 25 3.72 -5.15 -19.59
N ASN A 26 2.98 -6.28 -19.51
CA ASN A 26 3.48 -7.59 -19.09
C ASN A 26 4.20 -7.54 -17.72
N VAL A 27 3.71 -6.70 -16.81
CA VAL A 27 4.25 -6.56 -15.47
C VAL A 27 3.90 -7.82 -14.68
N ASN A 28 4.90 -8.38 -13.98
CA ASN A 28 4.64 -9.53 -13.11
C ASN A 28 3.58 -9.14 -12.05
N PRO A 29 2.45 -9.88 -11.97
CA PRO A 29 1.35 -9.57 -11.05
C PRO A 29 1.78 -9.55 -9.58
N VAL A 30 2.88 -10.24 -9.22
CA VAL A 30 3.46 -10.20 -7.87
C VAL A 30 3.85 -8.77 -7.47
N TYR A 31 4.41 -7.97 -8.37
CA TYR A 31 4.82 -6.59 -8.07
C TYR A 31 3.61 -5.69 -7.84
N LEU A 32 2.62 -5.78 -8.73
CA LEU A 32 1.39 -5.01 -8.63
C LEU A 32 0.64 -5.33 -7.33
N ASN A 33 0.54 -6.63 -7.00
CA ASN A 33 -0.10 -7.10 -5.78
C ASN A 33 0.65 -6.61 -4.53
N THR A 34 1.98 -6.61 -4.54
CA THR A 34 2.79 -6.09 -3.43
C THR A 34 2.57 -4.59 -3.23
N ILE A 35 2.54 -3.80 -4.31
CA ILE A 35 2.24 -2.36 -4.25
C ILE A 35 0.85 -2.11 -3.66
N PHE A 36 -0.18 -2.82 -4.14
CA PHE A 36 -1.53 -2.69 -3.59
C PHE A 36 -1.62 -3.11 -2.12
N ARG A 37 -0.87 -4.15 -1.71
CA ARG A 37 -0.78 -4.57 -0.30
C ARG A 37 -0.21 -3.47 0.57
N VAL A 38 0.90 -2.85 0.15
CA VAL A 38 1.54 -1.74 0.87
C VAL A 38 0.60 -0.54 0.99
N LEU A 39 -0.06 -0.15 -0.11
CA LEU A 39 -1.08 0.91 -0.12
C LEU A 39 -2.22 0.62 0.86
N GLY A 40 -2.75 -0.61 0.84
CA GLY A 40 -3.80 -1.04 1.75
C GLY A 40 -3.40 -0.94 3.22
N VAL A 41 -2.22 -1.45 3.57
CA VAL A 41 -1.67 -1.36 4.95
C VAL A 41 -1.49 0.09 5.37
N ALA A 42 -0.93 0.94 4.52
CA ALA A 42 -0.69 2.35 4.83
C ALA A 42 -2.01 3.11 5.11
N TYR A 43 -3.01 2.94 4.24
CA TYR A 43 -4.31 3.60 4.41
C TYR A 43 -5.07 3.09 5.64
N LEU A 44 -5.11 1.77 5.85
CA LEU A 44 -5.81 1.18 6.99
C LEU A 44 -5.16 1.56 8.31
N ALA A 45 -3.83 1.48 8.41
CA ALA A 45 -3.12 1.85 9.62
C ALA A 45 -3.22 3.35 9.92
N GLY A 46 -3.09 4.21 8.91
CA GLY A 46 -3.23 5.65 9.08
C GLY A 46 -4.64 6.03 9.56
N PHE A 47 -5.67 5.39 9.00
CA PHE A 47 -7.05 5.59 9.43
C PHE A 47 -7.29 5.09 10.86
N ALA A 48 -6.78 3.90 11.21
CA ALA A 48 -6.88 3.38 12.57
C ALA A 48 -6.15 4.27 13.59
N SER A 49 -4.96 4.77 13.24
CA SER A 49 -4.19 5.72 14.06
C SER A 49 -4.98 7.00 14.31
N GLN A 50 -5.61 7.58 13.28
CA GLN A 50 -6.46 8.77 13.40
C GLN A 50 -7.66 8.52 14.34
N ILE A 51 -8.37 7.40 14.17
CA ILE A 51 -9.48 7.05 15.09
C ILE A 51 -9.00 6.94 16.53
N CYS A 52 -7.83 6.31 16.77
CA CYS A 52 -7.26 6.23 18.11
C CYS A 52 -6.90 7.62 18.67
N ARG A 53 -6.38 8.54 17.86
CA ARG A 53 -6.12 9.93 18.29
C ARG A 53 -7.41 10.66 18.64
N ASP A 54 -8.45 10.51 17.81
CA ASP A 54 -9.76 11.11 18.03
C ASP A 54 -10.43 10.58 19.30
N ALA A 55 -10.16 9.32 19.68
CA ALA A 55 -10.58 8.72 20.95
C ALA A 55 -9.72 9.12 22.16
N GLY A 56 -8.76 10.05 22.00
CA GLY A 56 -7.83 10.48 23.05
C GLY A 56 -6.66 9.52 23.32
N GLN A 57 -6.52 8.45 22.53
CA GLN A 57 -5.49 7.41 22.69
C GLN A 57 -4.25 7.64 21.81
N GLY A 58 -3.57 8.78 22.01
CA GLY A 58 -2.40 9.18 21.20
C GLY A 58 -1.20 8.21 21.30
N SER A 59 -0.99 7.58 22.47
CA SER A 59 0.08 6.59 22.66
C SER A 59 -0.15 5.33 21.81
N ILE A 60 -1.39 4.85 21.73
CA ILE A 60 -1.76 3.69 20.90
C ILE A 60 -1.64 4.05 19.42
N ALA A 61 -2.15 5.22 19.02
CA ALA A 61 -2.02 5.70 17.64
C ALA A 61 -0.56 5.74 17.16
N THR A 62 0.35 6.23 17.99
CA THR A 62 1.79 6.30 17.67
C THR A 62 2.39 4.90 17.50
N ARG A 63 1.96 3.92 18.29
CA ARG A 63 2.39 2.51 18.14
C ARG A 63 1.86 1.88 16.85
N ILE A 64 0.62 2.19 16.46
CA ILE A 64 0.04 1.75 15.18
C ILE A 64 0.86 2.31 14.01
N ASP A 65 1.15 3.62 14.02
CA ASP A 65 1.96 4.26 12.96
C ASP A 65 3.36 3.64 12.85
N MET A 66 4.00 3.35 13.99
CA MET A 66 5.31 2.69 14.02
C MET A 66 5.25 1.27 13.45
N ALA A 67 4.30 0.45 13.91
CA ALA A 67 4.13 -0.92 13.44
C ALA A 67 3.88 -0.99 11.93
N ALA A 68 3.04 -0.07 11.42
CA ALA A 68 2.74 0.02 10.00
C ALA A 68 3.98 0.36 9.15
N LYS A 69 4.79 1.33 9.59
CA LYS A 69 6.04 1.69 8.91
C LYS A 69 7.02 0.53 8.84
N VAL A 70 7.19 -0.21 9.94
CA VAL A 70 8.05 -1.40 9.99
C VAL A 70 7.54 -2.48 9.03
N LEU A 71 6.24 -2.77 9.04
CA LEU A 71 5.61 -3.72 8.12
C LEU A 71 5.81 -3.34 6.64
N ILE A 72 5.59 -2.06 6.31
CA ILE A 72 5.80 -1.55 4.95
C ILE A 72 7.27 -1.70 4.53
N MET A 73 8.21 -1.43 5.43
CA MET A 73 9.64 -1.60 5.17
C MET A 73 10.00 -3.06 4.84
N PHE A 74 9.43 -4.04 5.55
CA PHE A 74 9.61 -5.46 5.22
C PHE A 74 9.00 -5.81 3.86
N MET A 75 7.82 -5.28 3.54
CA MET A 75 7.18 -5.50 2.24
C MET A 75 7.91 -4.85 1.07
N ALA A 76 8.76 -3.85 1.31
CA ALA A 76 9.56 -3.20 0.27
C ALA A 76 10.76 -4.07 -0.20
N ILE A 77 11.26 -4.97 0.65
CA ILE A 77 12.39 -5.87 0.35
C ILE A 77 12.19 -6.66 -0.95
N PRO A 78 11.08 -7.39 -1.17
CA PRO A 78 10.88 -8.16 -2.41
C PRO A 78 10.85 -7.29 -3.67
N ILE A 79 10.32 -6.06 -3.57
CA ILE A 79 10.33 -5.11 -4.69
C ILE A 79 11.76 -4.66 -5.01
N LEU A 80 12.53 -4.29 -3.98
CA LEU A 80 13.93 -3.91 -4.14
C LEU A 80 14.76 -5.04 -4.74
N SER A 81 14.57 -6.28 -4.26
CA SER A 81 15.25 -7.46 -4.81
C SER A 81 14.96 -7.66 -6.29
N ALA A 82 13.70 -7.50 -6.70
CA ALA A 82 13.30 -7.62 -8.10
C ALA A 82 13.90 -6.54 -8.99
N ILE A 83 13.97 -5.30 -8.50
CA ILE A 83 14.60 -4.20 -9.23
C ILE A 83 16.09 -4.50 -9.41
N ILE A 84 16.80 -4.91 -8.35
CA ILE A 84 18.22 -5.27 -8.42
C ILE A 84 18.45 -6.40 -9.43
N GLU A 85 17.64 -7.46 -9.38
CA GLU A 85 17.74 -8.57 -10.33
C GLU A 85 17.50 -8.11 -11.77
N THR A 86 16.53 -7.20 -11.99
CA THR A 86 16.25 -6.64 -13.31
C THR A 86 17.44 -5.82 -13.83
N VAL A 87 18.07 -5.00 -12.99
CA VAL A 87 19.26 -4.22 -13.34
C VAL A 87 20.44 -5.15 -13.66
N LEU A 88 20.66 -6.19 -12.86
CA LEU A 88 21.73 -7.17 -13.09
C LEU A 88 21.56 -7.95 -14.40
N ARG A 89 20.32 -8.19 -14.85
CA ARG A 89 20.05 -8.85 -16.15
C ARG A 89 20.27 -7.94 -17.36
N LEU A 90 20.32 -6.63 -17.16
CA LEU A 90 20.54 -5.64 -18.23
C LEU A 90 22.01 -5.27 -18.40
N LEU A 91 22.85 -5.57 -17.41
CA LEU A 91 24.32 -5.48 -17.48
C LEU A 91 24.90 -6.75 -18.11
#